data_AF-A0A5R9J3X8-F1
#
_entry.id   AF-A0A5R9J3X8-F1
#
_cell.length_a   1.000
_cell.length_b   1.000
_cell.length_c   1.000
_cell.angle_alpha   90.00
_cell.angle_beta   90.00
_cell.angle_gamma   90.00
#
_symmetry.space_group_name_H-M   'P 1'
#
loop_
_entity.id
_entity.type
_entity.pdbx_description
1 polymer ?
#
loop_
_entity_poly.entity_id
_entity_poly.type
_entity_poly.pdbx_seq_one_letter_code
_entity_poly.pdbx_strand_id
1 'polypeptide(L)' 'MSGQEPGPTPPGRRPPDFTPWIVLVALLGLIALGLYLFPMVKSYMNYQDCVGSGRVDCAGRT' A
#
# COMPACT_ATOMS: atom_id res chain seq x y z
N MET A 1 51.25 11.50 35.18
CA MET A 1 50.57 12.48 34.31
C MET A 1 49.31 11.80 33.80
N SER A 2 48.17 12.20 34.33
CA SER A 2 46.88 11.50 34.22
C SER A 2 46.25 11.75 32.84
N GLY A 3 45.80 10.68 32.20
CA GLY A 3 45.14 10.73 30.89
C GLY A 3 43.83 11.52 30.96
N GLN A 4 43.63 12.40 29.98
CA GLN A 4 42.39 13.11 29.79
C GLN A 4 41.61 12.38 28.69
N GLU A 5 40.65 11.55 29.10
CA GLU A 5 39.73 10.90 28.16
C GLU A 5 38.73 11.94 27.62
N PRO A 6 38.52 12.01 26.29
CA PRO A 6 37.58 12.95 25.71
C PRO A 6 36.17 12.62 26.19
N GLY A 7 35.51 13.60 26.81
CA GLY A 7 34.15 13.46 27.33
C GLY A 7 33.11 13.18 26.24
N PRO A 8 31.92 12.68 26.63
CA PRO A 8 30.88 12.27 25.68
C PRO A 8 30.42 13.45 24.83
N THR A 9 30.59 13.33 23.51
CA THR A 9 30.02 14.28 22.54
C THR A 9 28.50 14.33 22.70
N PRO A 10 27.89 15.52 22.80
CA PRO A 10 26.45 15.65 22.95
C PRO A 10 25.73 14.98 21.77
N PRO A 11 24.62 14.27 22.00
CA PRO A 11 23.87 13.64 20.94
C PRO A 11 23.36 14.73 19.99
N GLY A 12 23.92 14.76 18.78
CA GLY A 12 23.45 15.64 17.71
C GLY A 12 21.96 15.42 17.50
N ARG A 13 21.18 16.51 17.45
CA ARG A 13 19.76 16.47 17.10
C ARG A 13 19.60 15.72 15.79
N ARG A 14 19.08 14.48 15.84
CA ARG A 14 18.68 13.76 14.64
C ARG A 14 17.46 14.47 14.04
N PRO A 15 17.46 14.73 12.72
CA PRO A 15 16.27 15.26 12.07
C PRO A 15 15.11 14.26 12.22
N PRO A 16 13.85 14.74 12.19
CA PRO A 16 12.68 13.86 12.21
C PRO A 16 12.70 12.93 10.99
N ASP A 17 12.60 11.62 11.24
CA ASP A 17 12.63 10.59 10.21
C ASP A 17 11.18 10.29 9.76
N PHE A 18 10.82 10.78 8.57
CA PHE A 18 9.45 10.63 8.00
C PHE A 18 9.30 9.38 7.13
N THR A 19 10.40 8.68 6.85
CA THR A 19 10.44 7.42 6.11
C THR A 19 9.33 6.42 6.53
N PRO A 20 9.11 6.12 7.83
CA PRO A 20 8.05 5.18 8.23
C PRO A 20 6.63 5.66 7.87
N TRP A 21 6.38 6.97 7.90
CA TRP A 21 5.08 7.52 7.53
C TRP A 21 4.81 7.40 6.04
N ILE A 22 5.83 7.67 5.21
CA ILE A 22 5.72 7.52 3.76
C ILE A 22 5.40 6.06 3.40
N VAL A 23 6.11 5.11 4.01
CA VAL A 23 5.87 3.67 3.79
C VAL A 23 4.46 3.27 4.22
N LEU A 24 4.00 3.74 5.38
CA LEU A 24 2.66 3.46 5.87
C LEU A 24 1.58 3.97 4.90
N VAL A 25 1.69 5.21 4.45
CA VAL A 25 0.73 5.81 3.50
C VAL A 25 0.75 5.08 2.16
N ALA A 26 1.93 4.72 1.65
CA ALA A 26 2.05 3.97 0.41
C ALA A 26 1.38 2.58 0.51
N LEU A 27 1.59 1.86 1.62
CA LEU A 27 0.99 0.55 1.85
C LEU A 27 -0.55 0.66 1.91
N LEU A 28 -1.07 1.62 2.68
CA LEU A 28 -2.51 1.85 2.80
C LEU A 28 -3.12 2.25 1.45
N GLY A 29 -2.43 3.09 0.67
CA GLY A 29 -2.84 3.47 -0.67
C GLY A 29 -2.94 2.28 -1.62
N LEU A 30 -1.98 1.36 -1.58
CA LEU A 30 -1.99 0.12 -2.37
C LEU A 30 -3.17 -0.78 -2.01
N ILE A 31 -3.45 -0.93 -0.72
CA ILE A 31 -4.58 -1.73 -0.25
C ILE A 31 -5.90 -1.10 -0.68
N ALA A 32 -6.07 0.21 -0.49
CA ALA A 32 -7.27 0.93 -0.90
C ALA A 32 -7.49 0.85 -2.42
N LEU A 33 -6.42 1.02 -3.20
CA LEU A 33 -6.47 0.86 -4.65
C LEU A 33 -6.88 -0.55 -5.05
N GLY A 34 -6.31 -1.58 -4.40
CA GLY A 34 -6.68 -2.97 -4.61
C GLY A 34 -8.16 -3.21 -4.33
N LEU A 35 -8.68 -2.73 -3.21
CA LEU A 35 -10.10 -2.86 -2.85
C LEU A 35 -11.04 -2.15 -3.82
N TYR A 36 -10.61 -1.02 -4.41
CA TYR A 36 -11.38 -0.31 -5.42
C TYR A 36 -11.34 -1.00 -6.79
N LEU A 37 -10.18 -1.49 -7.22
CA LEU A 37 -10.00 -2.10 -8.53
C LEU A 37 -10.55 -3.54 -8.59
N PHE A 38 -10.49 -4.27 -7.48
CA PHE A 38 -10.93 -5.65 -7.39
C PHE A 38 -12.39 -5.90 -7.85
N PRO A 39 -13.42 -5.12 -7.40
CA PRO A 39 -14.79 -5.33 -7.88
C PRO A 39 -14.94 -5.05 -9.38
N MET A 40 -14.20 -4.09 -9.95
CA MET A 40 -14.18 -3.84 -11.39
C MET A 40 -13.61 -5.03 -12.17
N VAL A 41 -12.47 -5.57 -11.72
CA VAL A 41 -11.86 -6.72 -12.38
C VAL A 41 -12.77 -7.95 -12.27
N LYS A 42 -13.41 -8.14 -11.11
CA LYS A 42 -14.34 -9.25 -10.89
C LYS A 42 -15.57 -9.15 -11.81
N SER A 43 -16.13 -7.96 -12.00
CA SER A 43 -17.26 -7.79 -12.92
C SER A 43 -16.86 -8.05 -14.38
N TYR A 44 -15.66 -7.62 -14.77
CA TYR A 44 -15.12 -7.85 -16.09
C TYR A 44 -14.88 -9.34 -16.38
N MET A 45 -14.28 -10.07 -15.44
CA MET A 45 -14.07 -11.52 -15.56
C MET A 45 -15.40 -12.29 -15.64
N ASN A 46 -16.35 -11.96 -14.75
CA ASN A 46 -17.68 -12.58 -14.78
C ASN A 46 -18.41 -12.34 -16.11
N TYR A 47 -18.24 -11.17 -16.72
CA TYR A 47 -18.81 -10.88 -18.02
C TYR A 47 -18.20 -11.77 -19.12
N GLN A 48 -16.88 -11.92 -19.13
CA GLN A 48 -16.19 -12.77 -20.11
C GLN A 48 -16.59 -14.25 -19.99
N ASP A 49 -16.63 -14.80 -18.77
CA ASP A 49 -17.07 -16.18 -18.53
C ASP A 49 -18.52 -16.40 -18.96
N CYS A 50 -19.37 -15.39 -18.77
CA CYS A 50 -20.77 -15.45 -19.14
C CYS A 50 -21.00 -15.41 -20.66
N VAL A 51 -20.27 -14.54 -21.38
CA VAL A 51 -20.29 -14.51 -22.86
C VAL A 51 -19.72 -15.81 -23.43
N GLY A 52 -18.61 -16.31 -22.86
CA GLY A 52 -17.99 -17.57 -23.28
C GLY A 52 -18.87 -18.81 -23.06
N SER A 53 -19.76 -18.76 -22.06
CA SER A 53 -20.73 -19.84 -21.78
C SER A 53 -22.05 -19.72 -22.56
N GLY A 54 -22.17 -18.73 -23.45
CA GLY A 54 -23.34 -18.57 -24.32
C GLY A 54 -24.59 -18.04 -23.61
N ARG A 55 -24.43 -17.43 -22.43
CA ARG A 55 -25.53 -16.77 -21.71
C ARG A 55 -25.72 -15.34 -22.22
N VAL A 56 -26.99 -14.93 -22.36
CA VAL A 56 -27.37 -13.59 -22.87
C VAL A 56 -27.64 -12.57 -21.76
N ASP A 57 -27.90 -13.03 -20.53
CA ASP A 57 -28.14 -12.20 -19.35
C ASP A 57 -26.90 -12.22 -18.43
N CYS A 58 -25.85 -11.51 -18.85
CA CYS A 58 -24.60 -11.40 -18.07
C CYS A 58 -24.56 -10.21 -17.11
N ALA A 59 -25.58 -9.36 -17.16
CA ALA A 59 -25.77 -8.27 -16.22
C ALA A 59 -26.40 -8.80 -14.93
N GLY A 60 -25.56 -9.32 -14.04
CA GLY A 60 -25.92 -9.53 -12.64
C GLY A 60 -26.36 -8.20 -12.03
N ARG A 61 -27.68 -8.00 -12.01
CA ARG A 61 -28.45 -6.98 -11.27
C ARG A 61 -27.76 -6.62 -9.95
N THR A 62 -27.43 -5.33 -9.82
CA THR A 62 -27.13 -4.50 -8.62
C THR A 62 -26.77 -5.22 -7.32
#